data_AF-A0A357ICJ6-F1
#
_entry.id   AF-A0A357ICJ6-F1
#
_cell.length_a   1.000
_cell.length_b   1.000
_cell.length_c   1.000
_cell.angle_alpha   90.00
_cell.angle_beta   90.00
_cell.angle_gamma   90.00
#
_symmetry.space_group_name_H-M   'P 1'
#
loop_
_entity.id
_entity.type
_entity.pdbx_description
1 polymer ?
#
loop_
_entity_poly.entity_id
_entity_poly.type
_entity_poly.pdbx_seq_one_letter_code
_entity_poly.pdbx_strand_id
1 'polypeptide(L)'
;LYDMAGNVWEIVADYYHPQAYAMASATQPNPTGPGYRVIGAPGQRVSHRVARGGSFLCSDAWCKGYQPGSRQPFDSESPSNHTGFRCVKDAKP
;
A
#
# COMPACT_ATOMS: atom_id res chain seq x y z
N LEU A 1 12.22 -0.41 13.93
CA LEU A 1 10.97 -0.97 13.36
C LEU A 1 11.18 -2.47 13.19
N TYR A 2 10.23 -3.28 13.64
CA TYR A 2 10.26 -4.74 13.48
C TYR A 2 9.32 -5.14 12.34
N ASP A 3 9.63 -6.27 11.70
CA ASP A 3 8.82 -6.91 10.65
C ASP A 3 8.33 -5.94 9.55
N MET A 4 9.20 -5.06 9.07
CA MET A 4 8.89 -4.22 7.90
C MET A 4 8.91 -5.00 6.58
N ALA A 5 9.53 -6.19 6.59
CA ALA A 5 9.68 -7.08 5.45
C ALA A 5 9.32 -8.51 5.89
N GLY A 6 8.21 -9.05 5.39
CA GLY A 6 7.66 -10.34 5.78
C GLY A 6 6.62 -10.22 6.90
N ASN A 7 6.35 -11.35 7.57
CA ASN A 7 5.25 -11.52 8.53
C ASN A 7 3.88 -11.30 7.88
N VAL A 8 3.37 -10.08 7.81
CA VAL A 8 2.10 -9.76 7.15
C VAL A 8 2.25 -8.58 6.21
N TRP A 9 1.49 -8.59 5.12
CA TRP A 9 1.34 -7.41 4.30
C TRP A 9 0.71 -6.30 5.14
N GLU A 10 1.16 -5.07 4.95
CA GLU A 10 0.64 -3.95 5.71
C GLU A 10 -0.04 -2.93 4.82
N ILE A 11 -1.31 -2.67 5.11
CA ILE A 11 -2.13 -1.67 4.41
C ILE A 11 -1.69 -0.27 4.84
N VAL A 12 -1.53 0.63 3.87
CA VAL A 12 -1.28 2.06 4.12
C VAL A 12 -2.45 2.93 3.65
N ALA A 13 -2.46 4.18 4.08
CA ALA A 13 -3.54 5.13 3.78
C ALA A 13 -3.64 5.46 2.28
N ASP A 14 -2.52 5.44 1.55
CA ASP A 14 -2.47 5.75 0.13
C ASP A 14 -3.36 4.84 -0.70
N TYR A 15 -4.02 5.43 -1.69
CA TYR A 15 -4.67 4.67 -2.73
C TYR A 15 -3.68 4.14 -3.77
N TYR A 16 -3.94 2.94 -4.28
CA TYR A 16 -3.09 2.34 -5.30
C TYR A 16 -3.37 2.95 -6.68
N HIS A 17 -2.31 3.44 -7.33
CA HIS A 17 -2.32 3.75 -8.76
C HIS A 17 -1.00 3.31 -9.38
N PRO A 18 -0.97 2.55 -10.49
CA PRO A 18 0.26 1.99 -11.06
C PRO A 18 1.33 3.05 -11.36
N GLN A 19 0.92 4.25 -11.76
CA GLN A 19 1.81 5.37 -12.09
C GLN A 19 1.97 6.40 -10.96
N ALA A 20 1.61 6.06 -9.71
CA ALA A 20 1.59 7.01 -8.59
C ALA A 20 2.90 7.82 -8.45
N TYR A 21 4.07 7.20 -8.67
CA TYR A 21 5.36 7.88 -8.55
C TYR A 21 5.69 8.85 -9.70
N ALA A 22 4.97 8.79 -10.82
CA ALA A 22 5.10 9.75 -11.92
C ALA A 22 4.09 10.91 -11.82
N MET A 23 3.18 10.88 -10.84
CA MET A 23 2.16 11.91 -10.65
C MET A 23 2.73 13.11 -9.92
N ALA A 24 2.14 14.29 -10.16
CA ALA A 24 2.51 15.53 -9.47
C ALA A 24 2.35 15.46 -7.94
N SER A 25 1.51 14.55 -7.41
CA SER A 25 1.38 14.33 -5.97
C SER A 25 2.63 13.70 -5.36
N ALA A 26 3.43 12.93 -6.11
CA ALA A 26 4.63 12.27 -5.60
C ALA A 26 5.79 13.23 -5.29
N THR A 27 5.79 14.42 -5.89
CA THR A 27 6.82 15.44 -5.69
C THR A 27 6.47 16.46 -4.61
N GLN A 28 5.30 16.33 -3.96
CA GLN A 28 4.89 17.22 -2.89
C GLN A 28 5.59 16.86 -1.57
N PRO A 29 5.87 17.83 -0.69
CA PRO A 29 6.26 17.53 0.69
C PRO A 29 5.18 16.70 1.39
N ASN A 30 5.56 15.62 2.06
CA ASN A 30 4.65 14.67 2.73
C ASN A 30 3.50 14.19 1.80
N PRO A 31 3.83 13.47 0.71
CA PRO A 31 2.82 13.06 -0.26
C PRO A 31 1.82 12.09 0.39
N THR A 32 0.53 12.30 0.13
CA THR A 32 -0.57 11.47 0.64
C THR A 32 -1.15 10.51 -0.42
N GLY A 33 -0.38 10.31 -1.49
CA GLY A 33 -0.75 9.48 -2.62
C GLY A 33 -1.75 10.14 -3.59
N PRO A 34 -2.25 9.38 -4.59
CA PRO A 34 -3.28 9.84 -5.50
C PRO A 34 -4.64 10.04 -4.79
N GLY A 35 -5.38 11.09 -5.16
CA GLY A 35 -6.72 11.33 -4.61
C GLY A 35 -7.76 10.35 -5.16
N TYR A 36 -8.84 10.13 -4.40
CA TYR A 36 -9.93 9.21 -4.76
C TYR A 36 -10.53 9.48 -6.15
N ARG A 37 -10.64 10.75 -6.56
CA ARG A 37 -11.16 11.13 -7.88
C ARG A 37 -10.27 10.69 -9.05
N VAL A 38 -8.98 10.49 -8.81
CA VAL A 38 -8.01 10.07 -9.85
C VAL A 38 -8.07 8.57 -10.09
N ILE A 39 -8.38 7.80 -9.05
CA ILE A 39 -8.43 6.33 -9.07
C ILE A 39 -9.85 5.77 -9.29
N GLY A 40 -10.88 6.53 -8.94
CA GLY A 40 -12.27 6.10 -9.07
C GLY A 40 -12.71 6.17 -10.52
N ALA A 41 -12.66 5.05 -11.23
CA ALA A 41 -13.24 4.95 -12.57
C ALA A 41 -14.77 4.75 -12.50
N PRO A 42 -15.55 5.31 -13.44
CA PRO A 42 -16.98 5.04 -13.54
C PRO A 42 -17.23 3.52 -13.62
N GLY A 43 -18.04 2.99 -12.70
CA GLY A 43 -18.35 1.55 -12.61
C GLY A 43 -17.38 0.73 -11.74
N GLN A 44 -16.28 1.31 -11.26
CA GLN A 44 -15.39 0.65 -10.31
C GLN A 44 -15.97 0.72 -8.90
N ARG A 45 -16.37 -0.45 -8.37
CA ARG A 45 -17.01 -0.57 -7.05
C ARG A 45 -16.04 -0.45 -5.87
N VAL A 46 -14.78 -0.80 -6.08
CA VAL A 46 -13.76 -0.89 -5.04
C VAL A 46 -12.53 -0.05 -5.41
N SER A 47 -12.14 0.86 -4.52
CA SER A 47 -10.86 1.57 -4.60
C SER A 47 -9.79 0.83 -3.81
N HIS A 48 -8.74 0.36 -4.49
CA HIS A 48 -7.66 -0.35 -3.81
C HIS A 48 -6.76 0.59 -2.99
N ARG A 49 -6.42 0.17 -1.78
CA ARG A 49 -5.33 0.75 -0.98
C ARG A 49 -3.99 0.14 -1.39
N VAL A 50 -2.89 0.79 -1.03
CA VAL A 50 -1.56 0.21 -1.19
C VAL A 50 -1.29 -0.74 -0.01
N ALA A 51 -0.73 -1.92 -0.30
CA ALA A 51 -0.11 -2.79 0.70
C ALA A 51 1.41 -2.89 0.46
N ARG A 52 2.17 -2.96 1.56
CA ARG A 52 3.65 -2.96 1.58
C ARG A 52 4.19 -4.10 2.45
N GLY A 53 5.47 -4.42 2.29
CA GLY A 53 6.22 -5.25 3.23
C GLY A 53 6.22 -6.75 2.96
N GLY A 54 5.32 -7.30 2.13
CA GLY A 54 5.28 -8.75 1.93
C GLY A 54 4.66 -9.48 3.13
N SER A 55 4.60 -10.81 3.08
CA SER A 55 4.07 -11.63 4.18
C SER A 55 4.88 -12.93 4.33
N PHE A 56 4.53 -13.76 5.30
CA PHE A 56 5.10 -15.11 5.47
C PHE A 56 4.91 -16.04 4.24
N LEU A 57 4.07 -15.65 3.27
CA LEU A 57 3.88 -16.38 1.99
C LEU A 57 4.83 -15.93 0.87
N CYS A 58 5.61 -14.86 1.07
CA CYS A 58 6.53 -14.37 0.05
C CYS A 58 7.74 -15.29 -0.12
N SER A 59 8.27 -15.34 -1.35
CA SER A 59 9.38 -16.20 -1.75
C SER A 59 10.05 -15.64 -3.00
N ASP A 60 11.35 -15.88 -3.13
CA ASP A 60 12.16 -15.43 -4.26
C ASP A 60 11.67 -15.99 -5.61
N ALA A 61 10.91 -17.08 -5.59
CA ALA A 61 10.42 -17.76 -6.78
C ALA A 61 9.12 -17.15 -7.35
N TRP A 62 8.22 -16.60 -6.52
CA TRP A 62 6.90 -16.12 -7.00
C TRP A 62 6.46 -14.76 -6.47
N CYS A 63 6.94 -14.32 -5.30
CA CYS A 63 6.52 -13.05 -4.71
C CYS A 63 7.64 -12.41 -3.89
N LYS A 64 8.27 -11.38 -4.46
CA LYS A 64 9.31 -10.56 -3.82
C LYS A 64 8.73 -9.34 -3.10
N GLY A 65 7.53 -9.50 -2.55
CA GLY A 65 6.78 -8.43 -1.86
C GLY A 65 7.52 -7.85 -0.64
N TYR A 66 8.44 -8.63 -0.06
CA TYR A 66 9.28 -8.23 1.07
C TYR A 66 10.35 -7.18 0.73
N GLN A 67 10.63 -6.94 -0.56
CA GLN A 67 11.66 -5.98 -0.94
C GLN A 67 11.22 -4.53 -0.67
N PRO A 68 12.09 -3.69 -0.07
CA PRO A 68 11.82 -2.26 0.05
C PRO A 68 11.57 -1.64 -1.34
N GLY A 69 10.37 -1.12 -1.54
CA GLY A 69 9.91 -0.60 -2.83
C GLY A 69 8.72 -1.37 -3.42
N SER A 70 8.56 -2.64 -3.08
CA SER A 70 7.42 -3.47 -3.47
C SER A 70 6.09 -2.90 -2.97
N ARG A 71 5.07 -2.91 -3.83
CA ARG A 71 3.72 -2.43 -3.55
C ARG A 71 2.73 -3.26 -4.35
N GLN A 72 1.59 -3.54 -3.75
CA GLN A 72 0.48 -4.18 -4.44
C GLN A 72 -0.85 -3.47 -4.13
N PRO A 73 -1.84 -3.54 -5.03
CA PRO A 73 -3.19 -3.14 -4.71
C PRO A 73 -3.79 -4.10 -3.67
N PHE A 74 -4.54 -3.55 -2.72
CA PHE A 74 -5.31 -4.31 -1.75
C PHE A 74 -6.75 -3.82 -1.72
N ASP A 75 -7.69 -4.74 -1.83
CA ASP A 75 -9.11 -4.50 -1.61
C ASP A 75 -9.40 -4.46 -0.11
N SER A 76 -9.77 -3.29 0.40
CA SER A 76 -10.10 -3.10 1.82
C SER A 76 -11.32 -3.91 2.30
N GLU A 77 -12.14 -4.41 1.40
CA GLU A 77 -13.31 -5.26 1.70
C GLU A 77 -12.97 -6.76 1.65
N SER A 78 -11.73 -7.13 1.31
CA SER A 78 -11.29 -8.52 1.17
C SER A 78 -10.26 -8.90 2.25
N PRO A 79 -10.70 -9.36 3.43
CA PRO A 79 -9.78 -9.78 4.49
C PRO A 79 -8.99 -11.03 4.08
N SER A 80 -7.76 -11.13 4.55
CA SER A 80 -6.91 -12.31 4.35
C SER A 80 -6.12 -12.63 5.62
N ASN A 81 -5.66 -13.87 5.76
CA ASN A 81 -4.90 -14.34 6.92
C ASN A 81 -3.44 -13.87 6.95
N HIS A 82 -3.00 -13.11 5.95
CA HIS A 82 -1.61 -12.67 5.77
C HIS A 82 -1.50 -11.16 5.52
N THR A 83 -2.56 -10.41 5.82
CA THR A 83 -2.61 -8.95 5.74
C THR A 83 -3.00 -8.38 7.10
N GLY A 84 -2.31 -7.33 7.53
CA GLY A 84 -2.58 -6.54 8.71
C GLY A 84 -2.28 -5.06 8.47
N PHE A 85 -1.98 -4.34 9.54
CA PHE A 85 -1.60 -2.93 9.49
C PHE A 85 -0.82 -2.55 10.75
N ARG A 86 -0.12 -1.41 10.66
CA ARG A 86 0.42 -0.71 11.82
C ARG A 86 -0.04 0.74 11.80
N CYS A 87 -0.21 1.32 12.97
CA CYS A 87 -0.61 2.72 13.10
C CYS A 87 0.61 3.64 13.13
N VAL A 88 0.39 4.86 12.66
CA VAL A 88 1.32 5.98 12.82
C VAL A 88 0.57 7.14 13.47
N LYS A 89 1.33 8.10 14.02
CA LYS A 89 0.80 9.31 14.61
C LYS A 89 1.77 10.45 14.32
N ASP A 90 1.23 11.63 14.06
CA ASP A 90 2.02 12.84 13.92
C ASP A 90 2.81 13.14 15.20
N ALA A 91 4.03 13.66 15.03
CA ALA A 91 4.78 14.21 16.13
C ALA A 91 3.99 15.37 16.75
N LYS A 92 4.04 15.49 18.07
CA LYS A 92 3.54 16.71 18.73
C LYS A 92 4.39 17.89 18.24
N PRO A 93 3.80 19.08 18.05
CA PRO A 93 4.56 20.29 17.70
C PRO A 93 5.63 20.59 18.75
#